data_AF-A0A6L8LSS6-F1
#
_entry.id   AF-A0A6L8LSS6-F1
#
_cell.length_a   1.000
_cell.length_b   1.000
_cell.length_c   1.000
_cell.angle_alpha   90.00
_cell.angle_beta   90.00
_cell.angle_gamma   90.00
#
_symmetry.space_group_name_H-M   'P 1'
#
loop_
_entity.id
_entity.type
_entity.pdbx_description
1 polymer ?
#
loop_
_entity_poly.entity_id
_entity_poly.type
_entity_poly.pdbx_seq_one_letter_code
_entity_poly.pdbx_strand_id
1 'polypeptide(L)'
;MDAFEDMKAVMNALNDRRGALTEQIQEFESLQGEIQELMGRANHDPDAREKLNKLNQMFPEGMSSPQKEIMKKVTQIEDGFKALQQGFMALGETEASKPDDQPTVRKVKGMKKYM
;
A
#
# COMPACT_ATOMS: atom_id res chain seq x y z
N MET A 1 15.26 -22.91 -8.76
CA MET A 1 14.49 -21.70 -9.09
C MET A 1 15.00 -20.60 -8.20
N ASP A 2 15.32 -19.47 -8.80
CA ASP A 2 16.05 -18.38 -8.18
C ASP A 2 15.07 -17.54 -7.35
N ALA A 3 15.16 -17.62 -6.02
CA ALA A 3 14.22 -16.95 -5.11
C ALA A 3 14.14 -15.43 -5.35
N PHE A 4 15.18 -14.86 -5.95
CA PHE A 4 15.24 -13.47 -6.35
C PHE A 4 14.30 -13.14 -7.52
N GLU A 5 14.23 -14.01 -8.53
CA GLU A 5 13.30 -13.86 -9.66
C GLU A 5 11.85 -14.01 -9.21
N ASP A 6 11.57 -14.95 -8.29
CA ASP A 6 10.24 -15.11 -7.70
C ASP A 6 9.81 -13.87 -6.91
N MET A 7 10.73 -13.27 -6.12
CA MET A 7 10.46 -12.01 -5.41
C MET A 7 10.21 -10.85 -6.35
N LYS A 8 10.96 -10.75 -7.46
CA LYS A 8 10.77 -9.70 -8.48
C LYS A 8 9.41 -9.82 -9.18
N ALA A 9 8.97 -11.05 -9.48
CA ALA A 9 7.66 -11.31 -10.06
C ALA A 9 6.53 -10.89 -9.10
N VAL A 10 6.66 -11.19 -7.81
CA VAL A 10 5.70 -10.76 -6.78
C VAL A 10 5.67 -9.24 -6.66
N MET A 11 6.82 -8.57 -6.68
CA MET A 11 6.94 -7.11 -6.65
C MET A 11 6.24 -6.44 -7.85
N ASN A 12 6.45 -6.96 -9.05
CA ASN A 12 5.78 -6.44 -10.25
C ASN A 12 4.27 -6.61 -10.16
N ALA A 13 3.79 -7.80 -9.79
CA ALA A 13 2.36 -8.05 -9.61
C ALA A 13 1.73 -7.16 -8.52
N LEU A 14 2.49 -6.88 -7.46
CA LEU A 14 2.11 -5.96 -6.40
C LEU A 14 2.00 -4.52 -6.91
N ASN A 15 2.95 -4.07 -7.72
CA ASN A 15 2.95 -2.74 -8.31
C ASN A 15 1.80 -2.55 -9.31
N ASP A 16 1.51 -3.55 -10.14
CA ASP A 16 0.38 -3.51 -11.08
C ASP A 16 -0.95 -3.41 -10.35
N ARG A 17 -1.12 -4.18 -9.27
CA ARG A 17 -2.30 -4.10 -8.39
C ARG A 17 -2.41 -2.75 -7.70
N ARG A 18 -1.28 -2.14 -7.32
CA ARG A 18 -1.26 -0.78 -6.76
C ARG A 18 -1.79 0.23 -7.78
N GLY A 19 -1.33 0.14 -9.03
CA GLY A 19 -1.78 1.02 -10.13
C GLY A 19 -3.30 0.94 -10.34
N ALA A 20 -3.82 -0.29 -10.50
CA ALA A 20 -5.26 -0.50 -10.66
C ALA A 20 -6.08 -0.02 -9.44
N LEU A 21 -5.55 -0.20 -8.22
CA LEU A 21 -6.20 0.30 -7.01
C LEU A 21 -6.23 1.84 -7.00
N THR A 22 -5.13 2.50 -7.37
CA THR A 22 -5.06 3.96 -7.47
C THR A 22 -6.08 4.52 -8.47
N GLU A 23 -6.25 3.88 -9.63
CA GLU A 23 -7.26 4.27 -10.61
C GLU A 23 -8.68 4.16 -10.03
N GLN A 24 -8.98 3.05 -9.35
CA GLN A 24 -10.28 2.84 -8.70
C GLN A 24 -10.55 3.87 -7.59
N ILE A 25 -9.51 4.31 -6.87
CA ILE A 25 -9.63 5.37 -5.85
C ILE A 25 -9.96 6.71 -6.49
N GLN A 26 -9.29 7.07 -7.58
CA GLN A 26 -9.56 8.31 -8.30
C GLN A 26 -11.00 8.35 -8.86
N GLU A 27 -11.46 7.23 -9.44
CA GLU A 27 -12.85 7.11 -9.88
C GLU A 27 -13.82 7.27 -8.70
N PHE A 28 -13.51 6.68 -7.54
CA PHE A 28 -14.33 6.80 -6.35
C PHE A 28 -14.38 8.23 -5.81
N GLU A 29 -13.26 8.95 -5.78
CA GLU A 29 -13.20 10.36 -5.41
C GLU A 29 -14.01 11.24 -6.37
N SER A 30 -13.94 10.98 -7.67
CA SER A 30 -14.75 11.67 -8.68
C SER A 30 -16.25 11.46 -8.42
N LEU A 31 -16.67 10.22 -8.17
CA LEU A 31 -18.06 9.90 -7.83
C LEU A 31 -18.53 10.60 -6.54
N GLN A 32 -17.65 10.74 -5.54
CA GLN A 32 -17.97 11.52 -4.34
C GLN A 32 -18.20 12.99 -4.66
N GLY A 33 -17.38 13.58 -5.54
CA GLY A 33 -17.57 14.95 -6.03
C GLY A 33 -18.93 15.13 -6.72
N GLU A 34 -19.29 14.22 -7.61
CA GLU A 34 -20.60 14.24 -8.30
C GLU A 34 -21.78 14.14 -7.33
N ILE A 35 -21.67 13.29 -6.30
CA ILE A 35 -22.70 13.17 -5.26
C ILE A 35 -22.82 14.48 -4.46
N GLN A 36 -21.70 15.15 -4.14
CA GLN A 36 -21.73 16.45 -3.48
C GLN A 36 -22.38 17.53 -4.34
N GLU A 37 -22.07 17.56 -5.63
CA GLU A 37 -22.72 18.49 -6.56
C GLU A 37 -24.22 18.23 -6.67
N LEU A 38 -24.62 16.95 -6.77
CA LEU A 38 -26.03 16.56 -6.74
C LEU A 38 -26.72 17.04 -5.46
N MET A 39 -26.09 16.86 -4.29
CA MET A 39 -26.61 17.36 -3.00
C MET A 39 -26.80 18.88 -2.99
N GLY A 40 -25.85 19.63 -3.56
CA GLY A 40 -25.95 21.09 -3.66
C GLY A 40 -27.08 21.55 -4.60
N ARG A 41 -27.29 20.82 -5.70
CA ARG A 41 -28.30 21.17 -6.72
C ARG A 41 -29.70 20.66 -6.39
N ALA A 42 -29.84 19.63 -5.55
CA ALA A 42 -31.11 18.97 -5.24
C ALA A 42 -32.19 19.87 -4.63
N ASN A 43 -31.81 21.02 -4.06
CA ASN A 43 -32.76 22.00 -3.56
C ASN A 43 -33.50 22.75 -4.68
N HIS A 44 -32.93 22.82 -5.89
CA HIS A 44 -33.43 23.64 -7.00
C HIS A 44 -33.57 22.86 -8.30
N ASP A 45 -33.05 21.63 -8.36
CA ASP A 45 -33.11 20.73 -9.50
C ASP A 45 -33.86 19.43 -9.11
N PRO A 46 -35.07 19.20 -9.64
CA PRO A 46 -35.85 18.00 -9.35
C PRO A 46 -35.19 16.71 -9.87
N ASP A 47 -34.41 16.79 -10.95
CA ASP A 47 -33.69 15.62 -11.50
C ASP A 47 -32.52 15.24 -10.59
N ALA A 48 -31.81 16.23 -10.04
CA ALA A 48 -30.76 16.00 -9.05
C ALA A 48 -31.33 15.37 -7.77
N ARG A 49 -32.53 15.80 -7.36
CA ARG A 49 -33.25 15.24 -6.21
C ARG A 49 -33.70 13.79 -6.44
N GLU A 50 -34.18 13.46 -7.64
CA GLU A 50 -34.54 12.07 -7.98
C GLU A 50 -33.32 11.15 -7.96
N LYS A 51 -32.19 11.60 -8.52
CA LYS A 51 -30.92 10.85 -8.49
C LYS A 51 -30.43 10.59 -7.07
N LEU A 52 -30.46 11.60 -6.19
CA LEU A 52 -30.12 11.40 -4.77
C LEU A 52 -31.09 10.49 -4.05
N ASN A 53 -32.39 10.55 -4.36
CA ASN A 53 -33.36 9.64 -3.75
C ASN A 53 -33.08 8.19 -4.13
N LYS A 54 -32.76 7.92 -5.41
CA LYS A 54 -32.32 6.57 -5.85
C LYS A 54 -31.05 6.15 -5.13
N LEU A 55 -30.09 7.06 -4.99
CA LEU A 55 -28.84 6.82 -4.27
C LEU A 55 -29.09 6.47 -2.79
N ASN A 56 -29.95 7.23 -2.11
CA ASN A 56 -30.33 6.99 -0.71
C ASN A 56 -31.13 5.69 -0.54
N GLN A 57 -31.91 5.26 -1.53
CA GLN A 57 -32.59 3.97 -1.51
C GLN A 57 -31.61 2.80 -1.62
N MET A 58 -30.54 2.94 -2.42
CA MET A 58 -29.48 1.94 -2.52
C MET A 58 -28.58 1.91 -1.29
N PHE A 59 -28.47 3.04 -0.58
CA PHE A 59 -27.63 3.20 0.62
C PHE A 59 -28.44 3.82 1.77
N PRO A 60 -29.35 3.05 2.40
CA PRO A 60 -30.31 3.57 3.39
C PRO A 60 -29.65 4.08 4.68
N GLU A 61 -28.47 3.57 5.03
CA GLU A 61 -27.68 4.05 6.18
C GLU A 61 -26.81 5.27 5.84
N GLY A 62 -26.91 5.78 4.61
CA GLY A 62 -26.06 6.83 4.08
C GLY A 62 -24.72 6.30 3.56
N MET A 63 -24.15 7.00 2.59
CA MET A 63 -22.93 6.57 1.91
C MET A 63 -21.64 6.93 2.69
N SER A 64 -21.75 7.76 3.71
CA SER A 64 -20.61 8.37 4.42
C SER A 64 -19.78 7.38 5.24
N SER A 65 -20.41 6.36 5.85
CA SER A 65 -19.69 5.36 6.66
C SER A 65 -18.89 4.37 5.78
N PRO A 66 -19.51 3.71 4.77
CA PRO A 66 -18.77 2.86 3.84
C PRO A 66 -17.64 3.60 3.09
N GLN A 67 -17.88 4.86 2.70
CA GLN A 67 -16.86 5.70 2.05
C GLN A 67 -15.63 5.91 2.93
N LYS A 68 -15.82 6.26 4.20
CA LYS A 68 -14.69 6.46 5.14
C LYS A 68 -13.91 5.17 5.37
N GLU A 69 -14.59 4.04 5.50
CA GLU A 69 -13.93 2.75 5.70
C GLU A 69 -13.14 2.30 4.45
N ILE A 70 -13.66 2.54 3.25
CA ILE A 70 -12.95 2.27 2.00
C ILE A 70 -11.68 3.13 1.92
N MET A 71 -11.80 4.44 2.13
CA MET A 71 -10.63 5.35 2.09
C MET A 71 -9.59 4.99 3.13
N LYS A 72 -10.01 4.61 4.34
CA LYS A 72 -9.10 4.16 5.41
C LYS A 72 -8.35 2.89 5.03
N LYS A 73 -9.04 1.89 4.46
CA LYS A 73 -8.40 0.65 4.00
C LYS A 73 -7.44 0.90 2.86
N VAL A 74 -7.79 1.82 1.96
CA VAL A 74 -6.92 2.28 0.88
C VAL A 74 -5.62 2.88 1.42
N THR A 75 -5.69 3.82 2.37
CA THR A 75 -4.49 4.41 2.98
C THR A 75 -3.62 3.34 3.65
N GLN A 76 -4.23 2.38 4.36
CA GLN A 76 -3.49 1.27 4.96
C GLN A 76 -2.79 0.39 3.92
N ILE A 77 -3.42 0.16 2.77
CA ILE A 77 -2.83 -0.59 1.66
C ILE A 77 -1.63 0.19 1.08
N GLU A 78 -1.78 1.49 0.82
CA GLU A 78 -0.69 2.34 0.32
C GLU A 78 0.52 2.36 1.26
N ASP A 79 0.28 2.49 2.57
CA ASP A 79 1.34 2.48 3.58
C ASP A 79 2.03 1.11 3.65
N GLY A 80 1.26 0.02 3.56
CA GLY A 80 1.80 -1.34 3.47
C GLY A 80 2.69 -1.53 2.24
N PHE A 81 2.29 -1.00 1.08
CA PHE A 81 3.11 -1.03 -0.13
C PHE A 81 4.40 -0.23 0.00
N LYS A 82 4.35 0.98 0.59
CA LYS A 82 5.56 1.78 0.84
C LYS A 82 6.52 1.05 1.77
N ALA A 83 6.02 0.43 2.84
CA ALA A 83 6.83 -0.33 3.78
C ALA A 83 7.48 -1.56 3.12
N LEU A 84 6.73 -2.28 2.28
CA LEU A 84 7.27 -3.38 1.49
C LEU A 84 8.38 -2.90 0.55
N GLN A 85 8.15 -1.84 -0.21
CA GLN A 85 9.14 -1.27 -1.11
C GLN A 85 10.43 -0.87 -0.37
N GLN A 86 10.32 -0.22 0.79
CA GLN A 86 11.46 0.16 1.62
C GLN A 86 12.21 -1.06 2.16
N GLY A 87 11.50 -2.08 2.64
CA GLY A 87 12.09 -3.33 3.11
C GLY A 87 12.89 -4.05 2.02
N PHE A 88 12.41 -4.02 0.78
CA PHE A 88 13.13 -4.59 -0.37
C PHE A 88 14.34 -3.75 -0.79
N MET A 89 14.25 -2.42 -0.79
CA MET A 89 15.42 -1.57 -1.07
C MET A 89 16.55 -1.83 -0.05
N ALA A 90 16.20 -1.95 1.23
CA ALA A 90 17.16 -2.27 2.30
C ALA A 90 17.81 -3.65 2.14
N LEU A 91 17.05 -4.66 1.67
CA LEU A 91 17.58 -5.99 1.35
C LEU A 91 18.53 -5.97 0.14
N GLY A 92 18.26 -5.13 -0.86
CA GLY A 92 19.15 -4.96 -2.02
C GLY A 92 20.46 -4.24 -1.69
N GLU A 93 20.45 -3.30 -0.75
CA GLU A 93 21.66 -2.58 -0.30
C GLU A 93 22.57 -3.43 0.61
N THR A 94 22.01 -4.39 1.36
CA THR A 94 22.80 -5.26 2.25
C THR A 94 23.60 -6.33 1.49
N GLU A 95 23.18 -6.72 0.29
CA GLU A 95 23.97 -7.61 -0.60
C GLU A 95 25.12 -6.88 -1.31
N ALA A 96 25.05 -5.55 -1.48
CA ALA A 96 26.08 -4.76 -2.13
C ALA A 96 27.25 -4.36 -1.22
N SER A 97 27.19 -4.68 0.07
CA SER A 97 28.19 -4.27 1.06
C SER A 97 28.68 -5.44 1.93
N LYS A 98 29.31 -6.43 1.28
CA LYS A 98 30.38 -7.21 1.90
C LYS A 98 31.73 -6.80 1.29
N PRO A 99 32.48 -5.85 1.89
CA PRO A 99 33.93 -5.94 1.82
C PRO A 99 34.35 -7.17 2.62
N ASP A 100 35.05 -8.04 1.93
CA ASP A 100 35.87 -9.14 2.43
C ASP A 100 36.72 -8.68 3.63
N ASP A 101 36.26 -8.95 4.85
CA ASP A 101 37.10 -8.86 6.05
C ASP A 101 37.29 -10.28 6.60
N GLN A 102 38.41 -10.85 6.19
CA GLN A 102 38.88 -12.18 6.56
C GLN A 102 38.92 -12.34 8.09
N PRO A 103 38.56 -13.52 8.62
CA PRO A 103 38.71 -13.80 10.04
C PRO A 103 40.19 -13.99 10.35
N THR A 104 40.85 -12.97 10.91
CA THR A 104 42.17 -13.18 11.53
C THR A 104 42.00 -14.01 12.79
N VAL A 105 42.27 -15.30 12.64
CA VAL A 105 42.36 -16.28 13.71
C VAL A 105 43.35 -15.77 14.77
N ARG A 106 42.83 -15.31 15.91
CA ARG A 106 43.65 -14.99 17.08
C ARG A 106 44.36 -16.27 17.53
N LYS A 107 45.67 -16.35 17.30
CA LYS A 107 46.50 -17.44 17.84
C LYS A 107 46.41 -17.43 19.36
N VAL A 108 45.72 -18.43 19.91
CA VAL A 108 45.68 -18.69 21.35
C VAL A 108 47.07 -19.20 21.74
N LYS A 109 47.90 -18.35 22.35
CA LYS A 109 49.20 -18.77 22.91
C LYS A 109 48.94 -19.46 24.25
N GLY A 110 48.59 -20.74 24.19
CA GLY A 110 48.68 -21.64 25.33
C GLY A 110 50.14 -22.07 25.52
N MET A 111 50.72 -21.76 26.67
CA MET A 111 51.79 -22.57 27.27
C MET A 111 51.85 -22.28 28.77
N LYS A 112 51.08 -23.06 29.55
CA LYS A 112 51.44 -23.44 30.91
C LYS A 112 52.19 -24.77 30.82
N LYS A 113 53.41 -24.85 31.36
CA LYS A 113 53.97 -25.95 32.20
C LYS A 113 55.20 -25.37 32.92
N TYR A 114 55.17 -25.19 34.25
CA TYR A 114 55.56 -26.15 35.29
C TYR A 114 57.02 -26.60 35.20
N MET A 115 57.90 -25.91 35.93
CA MET A 115 58.88 -26.46 36.90
C MET A 115 59.45 -25.32 37.73
#